data_AF-A0A509LBI5-F1
#
_entry.id   AF-A0A509LBI5-F1
#
_cell.length_a   1.000
_cell.length_b   1.000
_cell.length_c   1.000
_cell.angle_alpha   90.00
_cell.angle_beta   90.00
_cell.angle_gamma   90.00
#
_symmetry.space_group_name_H-M   'P 1'
#
loop_
_entity.id
_entity.type
_entity.pdbx_description
1 polymer ?
#
loop_
_entity_poly.entity_id
_entity_poly.type
_entity_poly.pdbx_seq_one_letter_code
_entity_poly.pdbx_strand_id
1 'polypeptide(L)'
;MVSEKKKQIIISKEDAVFWMGKNGDWYNEHGKFEHPKIIKYFNASIKKDENGYYVHQETSDYNEKVYFPYEDAAFFVVDVKVNENIILTLNNSETIKFSPEHLFTRDDALYLQTPEHRIKFKDSALLKISKFMEESNGHLVFKIKDKNYQVPCKDDL
;
A
#
# COMPACT_ATOMS: atom_id res chain seq x y z
N MET A 1 34.09 -12.40 -16.21
CA MET A 1 33.05 -13.40 -15.83
C MET A 1 31.78 -12.99 -16.52
N VAL A 2 31.28 -13.82 -17.45
CA VAL A 2 30.01 -13.54 -18.14
C VAL A 2 28.89 -13.87 -17.14
N SER A 3 28.10 -12.87 -16.78
CA SER A 3 26.90 -13.07 -15.95
C SER A 3 25.97 -14.01 -16.71
N GLU A 4 25.80 -15.24 -16.23
CA GLU A 4 24.78 -16.15 -16.76
C GLU A 4 23.42 -15.52 -16.54
N LYS A 5 22.64 -15.38 -17.62
CA LYS A 5 21.34 -14.72 -17.59
C LYS A 5 20.36 -15.59 -16.80
N LYS A 6 20.01 -15.16 -15.58
CA LYS A 6 19.02 -15.84 -14.72
C LYS A 6 17.72 -16.13 -15.46
N LYS A 7 17.14 -17.32 -15.24
CA LYS A 7 15.86 -17.71 -15.83
C LYS A 7 14.75 -16.77 -15.36
N GLN A 8 13.97 -16.23 -16.29
CA GLN A 8 12.81 -15.39 -15.97
C GLN A 8 11.57 -16.27 -15.84
N ILE A 9 10.84 -16.13 -14.74
CA ILE A 9 9.54 -16.76 -14.51
C ILE A 9 8.53 -15.63 -14.31
N ILE A 10 7.46 -15.63 -15.11
CA ILE A 10 6.40 -14.64 -15.01
C ILE A 10 5.08 -15.40 -14.83
N ILE A 11 4.42 -15.19 -13.71
CA ILE A 11 3.12 -15.78 -13.37
C ILE A 11 2.07 -14.66 -13.48
N SER A 12 1.03 -14.91 -14.27
CA SER A 12 -0.07 -13.98 -14.47
C SER A 12 -0.89 -13.80 -13.20
N LYS A 13 -1.79 -12.81 -13.19
CA LYS A 13 -2.68 -12.57 -12.05
C LYS A 13 -3.69 -13.71 -11.87
N GLU A 14 -4.09 -14.34 -12.98
CA GLU A 14 -5.06 -15.44 -13.04
C GLU A 14 -4.45 -16.76 -12.55
N ASP A 15 -3.14 -16.93 -12.73
CA ASP A 15 -2.39 -18.11 -12.30
C ASP A 15 -1.80 -17.98 -10.88
N ALA A 16 -2.00 -16.84 -10.21
CA ALA A 16 -1.47 -16.60 -8.87
C ALA A 16 -2.22 -17.41 -7.82
N VAL A 17 -1.49 -18.16 -7.00
CA VAL A 17 -2.04 -18.98 -5.90
C VAL A 17 -2.22 -18.20 -4.58
N PHE A 18 -2.00 -16.88 -4.61
CA PHE A 18 -2.17 -16.00 -3.46
C PHE A 18 -2.71 -14.63 -3.90
N TRP A 19 -3.37 -13.94 -2.98
CA TRP A 19 -3.94 -12.61 -3.22
C TRP A 19 -3.88 -11.75 -1.95
N MET A 20 -4.10 -10.45 -2.12
CA MET A 20 -4.16 -9.48 -1.02
C MET A 20 -5.61 -9.05 -0.75
N GLY A 21 -6.08 -9.27 0.48
CA GLY A 21 -7.40 -8.80 0.91
C GLY A 21 -7.46 -7.28 1.11
N LYS A 22 -8.67 -6.75 1.28
CA LYS A 22 -8.95 -5.30 1.41
C LYS A 22 -8.24 -4.57 2.56
N ASN A 23 -7.72 -5.33 3.53
CA ASN A 23 -7.00 -4.83 4.71
C ASN A 23 -5.48 -5.02 4.62
N GLY A 24 -4.97 -5.46 3.46
CA GLY A 24 -3.55 -5.70 3.24
C GLY A 24 -3.05 -6.98 3.91
N ASP A 25 -3.95 -7.93 4.13
CA ASP A 25 -3.63 -9.29 4.57
C ASP A 25 -3.44 -10.19 3.35
N TRP A 26 -2.47 -11.09 3.40
CA TRP A 26 -2.22 -12.07 2.34
C TRP A 26 -3.02 -13.35 2.58
N TYR A 27 -3.56 -13.92 1.50
CA TYR A 27 -4.37 -15.14 1.50
C TYR A 27 -3.91 -16.10 0.40
N ASN A 28 -4.16 -17.39 0.60
CA ASN A 28 -4.13 -18.44 -0.43
C ASN A 28 -5.35 -19.36 -0.26
N GLU A 29 -5.39 -20.46 -1.03
CA GLU A 29 -6.45 -21.48 -0.94
C GLU A 29 -6.62 -22.09 0.47
N HIS A 30 -5.59 -22.04 1.31
CA HIS A 30 -5.62 -22.54 2.69
C HIS A 30 -5.99 -21.48 3.72
N GLY A 31 -6.25 -20.24 3.28
CA GLY A 31 -6.65 -19.13 4.13
C GLY A 31 -5.58 -18.05 4.29
N LYS A 32 -5.66 -17.32 5.41
CA LYS A 32 -4.81 -16.16 5.68
C LYS A 32 -3.38 -16.59 6.02
N PHE A 33 -2.38 -15.87 5.50
CA PHE A 33 -1.00 -16.03 5.93
C PHE A 33 -0.85 -15.55 7.37
N GLU A 34 -0.28 -16.39 8.24
CA GLU A 34 -0.07 -16.04 9.66
C GLU A 34 1.40 -15.75 9.99
N HIS A 35 2.33 -16.32 9.23
CA HIS A 35 3.75 -16.25 9.58
C HIS A 35 4.35 -14.86 9.29
N PRO A 36 4.76 -14.07 10.30
CA PRO A 36 5.12 -12.67 10.10
C PRO A 36 6.30 -12.44 9.15
N LYS A 37 7.26 -13.38 9.13
CA LYS A 37 8.40 -13.31 8.19
C LYS A 37 7.96 -13.46 6.74
N ILE A 38 6.97 -14.30 6.46
CA ILE A 38 6.43 -14.50 5.10
C ILE A 38 5.70 -13.24 4.68
N ILE A 39 4.81 -12.72 5.53
CA ILE A 39 4.09 -11.46 5.27
C ILE A 39 5.05 -10.30 5.03
N LYS A 40 6.08 -10.17 5.87
CA LYS A 40 7.10 -9.12 5.72
C LYS A 40 7.86 -9.26 4.39
N TYR A 41 8.25 -10.47 4.03
CA TYR A 41 8.94 -10.73 2.77
C TYR A 41 8.05 -10.38 1.57
N PHE A 42 6.82 -10.90 1.54
CA PHE A 42 5.85 -10.61 0.47
C PHE A 42 5.63 -9.11 0.30
N ASN A 43 5.39 -8.39 1.40
CA ASN A 43 5.19 -6.94 1.34
C ASN A 43 6.44 -6.21 0.83
N ALA A 44 7.64 -6.55 1.31
CA ALA A 44 8.89 -5.93 0.85
C ALA A 44 9.19 -6.21 -0.62
N SER A 45 8.65 -7.30 -1.16
CA SER A 45 8.80 -7.71 -2.55
C SER A 45 7.75 -7.13 -3.50
N ILE A 46 6.78 -6.35 -3.02
CA ILE A 46 5.78 -5.71 -3.90
C ILE A 46 6.46 -4.67 -4.78
N LYS A 47 6.21 -4.78 -6.08
CA LYS A 47 6.59 -3.81 -7.11
C LYS A 47 5.40 -3.54 -8.03
N LYS A 48 5.53 -2.50 -8.86
CA LYS A 48 4.55 -2.17 -9.90
C LYS A 48 5.26 -1.95 -11.22
N ASP A 49 4.67 -2.45 -12.30
CA ASP A 49 5.01 -2.05 -13.66
C ASP A 49 3.73 -1.83 -14.48
N GLU A 50 3.86 -1.71 -15.80
CA GLU A 50 2.77 -1.44 -16.73
C GLU A 50 1.66 -2.50 -16.68
N ASN A 51 1.98 -3.74 -16.27
CA ASN A 51 1.02 -4.84 -16.17
C ASN A 51 0.35 -4.93 -14.78
N GLY A 52 0.75 -4.08 -13.83
CA GLY A 52 0.17 -4.01 -12.50
C GLY A 52 1.14 -4.35 -11.36
N TYR A 53 0.58 -4.71 -10.21
CA TYR A 53 1.37 -5.06 -9.01
C TYR A 53 1.79 -6.52 -9.04
N TYR A 54 3.03 -6.76 -8.63
CA TYR A 54 3.60 -8.10 -8.54
C TYR A 54 4.51 -8.26 -7.32
N VAL A 55 4.66 -9.49 -6.86
CA VAL A 55 5.70 -9.88 -5.90
C VAL A 55 6.93 -10.30 -6.69
N HIS A 56 8.07 -9.69 -6.38
CA HIS A 56 9.35 -9.99 -7.01
C HIS A 56 10.19 -10.89 -6.11
N GLN A 57 10.63 -12.04 -6.65
CA GLN A 57 11.53 -12.96 -5.97
C GLN A 57 12.78 -13.17 -6.83
N GLU A 58 13.94 -13.15 -6.21
CA GLU A 58 15.22 -13.40 -6.88
C GLU A 58 16.02 -14.44 -6.10
N THR A 59 16.49 -15.46 -6.81
CA THR A 59 17.39 -16.49 -6.30
C THR A 59 18.67 -16.52 -7.14
N SER A 60 19.55 -17.49 -6.90
CA SER A 60 20.70 -17.73 -7.76
C SER A 60 20.29 -18.09 -9.20
N ASP A 61 19.20 -18.85 -9.34
CA ASP A 61 18.87 -19.56 -10.58
C ASP A 61 17.76 -18.86 -11.37
N TYR A 62 16.87 -18.14 -10.68
CA TYR A 62 15.72 -17.49 -11.30
C TYR A 62 15.42 -16.11 -10.73
N ASN A 63 14.70 -15.36 -11.55
CA ASN A 63 14.08 -14.09 -11.25
C ASN A 63 12.59 -14.24 -11.58
N GLU A 64 11.75 -14.21 -10.55
CA GLU A 64 10.33 -14.49 -10.63
C GLU A 64 9.50 -13.24 -10.36
N LYS A 65 8.54 -12.98 -11.24
CA LYS A 65 7.47 -11.99 -11.05
C LYS A 65 6.14 -12.72 -10.97
N VAL A 66 5.43 -12.54 -9.87
CA VAL A 66 4.06 -13.05 -9.70
C VAL A 66 3.11 -11.86 -9.57
N TYR A 67 2.35 -11.58 -10.63
CA TYR A 67 1.27 -10.60 -10.55
C TYR A 67 0.18 -11.14 -9.63
N PHE A 68 -0.35 -10.35 -8.70
CA PHE A 68 -1.29 -10.85 -7.70
C PHE A 68 -2.61 -10.07 -7.69
N PRO A 69 -3.75 -10.75 -7.47
CA PRO A 69 -5.01 -10.07 -7.21
C PRO A 69 -4.98 -9.33 -5.88
N TYR A 70 -5.65 -8.18 -5.83
CA TYR A 70 -5.89 -7.44 -4.60
C TYR A 70 -7.29 -6.87 -4.61
N GLU A 71 -7.96 -6.89 -3.46
CA GLU A 71 -9.37 -6.48 -3.35
C GLU A 71 -9.55 -4.95 -3.34
N ASP A 72 -8.57 -4.19 -2.84
CA ASP A 72 -8.72 -2.74 -2.65
C ASP A 72 -7.46 -1.94 -3.00
N ALA A 73 -6.37 -2.14 -2.26
CA ALA A 73 -5.08 -1.52 -2.51
C ALA A 73 -3.96 -2.56 -2.37
N ALA A 74 -2.84 -2.33 -3.06
CA ALA A 74 -1.62 -3.11 -2.88
C ALA A 74 -0.67 -2.48 -1.83
N PHE A 75 -0.77 -1.16 -1.65
CA PHE A 75 0.03 -0.40 -0.70
C PHE A 75 -0.82 0.16 0.43
N PHE A 76 -0.28 0.05 1.63
CA PHE A 76 -0.92 0.48 2.87
C PHE A 76 0.04 1.33 3.68
N VAL A 77 -0.45 2.44 4.24
CA VAL A 77 0.27 3.16 5.30
C VAL A 77 0.14 2.33 6.57
N VAL A 78 1.27 1.77 7.01
CA VAL A 78 1.34 0.92 8.21
C VAL A 78 1.86 1.67 9.43
N ASP A 79 2.63 2.74 9.19
CA ASP A 79 3.16 3.58 10.25
C ASP A 79 3.25 5.06 9.80
N VAL A 80 3.26 5.97 10.77
CA VAL A 80 3.42 7.41 10.57
C VAL A 80 4.40 7.96 11.59
N LYS A 81 5.40 8.69 11.10
CA LYS A 81 6.33 9.47 11.93
C LYS A 81 5.99 10.95 11.83
N VAL A 82 5.59 11.53 12.97
CA VAL A 82 5.20 12.93 13.08
C VAL A 82 6.30 13.72 13.77
N ASN A 83 7.10 14.46 12.98
CA ASN A 83 8.08 15.43 13.47
C ASN A 83 7.74 16.81 12.87
N GLU A 84 8.73 17.61 12.44
CA GLU A 84 8.51 18.84 11.66
C GLU A 84 7.76 18.59 10.33
N ASN A 85 7.95 17.39 9.79
CA ASN A 85 7.25 16.84 8.64
C ASN A 85 6.58 15.52 9.05
N ILE A 86 5.48 15.18 8.36
CA ILE A 86 4.79 13.90 8.53
C ILE A 86 5.31 12.96 7.44
N ILE A 87 5.88 11.83 7.85
CA ILE A 87 6.41 10.79 6.97
C ILE A 87 5.58 9.52 7.16
N LEU A 88 5.09 8.96 6.06
CA LEU A 88 4.32 7.72 6.02
C LEU A 88 5.27 6.57 5.71
N THR A 89 5.10 5.44 6.40
CA THR A 89 5.77 4.18 6.07
C THR A 89 4.75 3.23 5.46
N LEU A 90 5.09 2.69 4.29
CA LEU A 90 4.28 1.74 3.55
C LEU A 90 4.57 0.29 3.98
N ASN A 91 3.70 -0.65 3.64
CA ASN A 91 3.88 -2.07 3.95
C ASN A 91 5.16 -2.68 3.35
N ASN A 92 5.66 -2.16 2.22
CA ASN A 92 6.97 -2.55 1.66
C ASN A 92 8.17 -1.88 2.36
N SER A 93 7.94 -1.15 3.45
CA SER A 93 8.94 -0.36 4.21
C SER A 93 9.45 0.90 3.52
N GLU A 94 8.98 1.23 2.32
CA GLU A 94 9.27 2.53 1.71
C GLU A 94 8.62 3.66 2.49
N THR A 95 9.19 4.85 2.36
CA THR A 95 8.67 6.05 3.02
C THR A 95 8.32 7.11 2.01
N ILE A 96 7.18 7.75 2.24
CA ILE A 96 6.71 8.86 1.42
C ILE A 96 6.33 10.04 2.32
N LYS A 97 6.44 11.25 1.79
CA LYS A 97 5.97 12.44 2.48
C LYS A 97 4.44 12.44 2.50
N PHE A 98 3.86 12.85 3.62
CA PHE A 98 2.43 13.08 3.69
C PHE A 98 2.04 14.31 2.86
N SER A 99 1.11 14.11 1.92
CA SER A 99 0.58 15.13 1.03
C SER A 99 -0.93 15.23 1.23
N PRO A 100 -1.41 16.08 2.16
CA PRO A 100 -2.83 16.18 2.48
C PRO A 100 -3.71 16.58 1.30
N GLU A 101 -3.15 17.30 0.32
CA GLU A 101 -3.80 17.70 -0.94
C GLU A 101 -4.22 16.53 -1.84
N HIS A 102 -3.71 15.33 -1.57
CA HIS A 102 -4.01 14.13 -2.35
C HIS A 102 -4.79 13.08 -1.56
N LEU A 103 -5.30 13.44 -0.38
CA LEU A 103 -6.17 12.59 0.40
C LEU A 103 -7.57 12.50 -0.22
N PHE A 104 -8.23 11.37 -0.01
CA PHE A 104 -9.66 11.22 -0.25
C PHE A 104 -10.22 10.12 0.66
N THR A 105 -11.53 10.15 0.91
CA THR A 105 -12.25 9.08 1.59
C THR A 105 -13.09 8.28 0.59
N ARG A 106 -13.23 6.98 0.85
CA ARG A 106 -14.15 6.07 0.14
C ARG A 106 -14.47 4.88 1.04
N ASP A 107 -15.73 4.47 1.13
CA ASP A 107 -16.17 3.34 1.95
C ASP A 107 -15.62 3.39 3.40
N ASP A 108 -15.75 4.55 4.05
CA ASP A 108 -15.23 4.85 5.40
C ASP A 108 -13.71 4.70 5.59
N ALA A 109 -12.94 4.50 4.51
CA ALA A 109 -11.49 4.43 4.54
C ALA A 109 -10.84 5.71 4.00
N LEU A 110 -9.68 6.07 4.56
CA LEU A 110 -8.83 7.15 4.06
C LEU A 110 -7.77 6.59 3.11
N TYR A 111 -7.57 7.30 2.01
CA TYR A 111 -6.57 6.98 1.01
C TYR A 111 -5.71 8.19 0.69
N LEU A 112 -4.49 7.92 0.22
CA LEU A 112 -3.62 8.87 -0.47
C LEU A 112 -3.49 8.45 -1.92
N GLN A 113 -3.72 9.38 -2.85
CA GLN A 113 -3.45 9.17 -4.26
C GLN A 113 -2.06 9.72 -4.63
N THR A 114 -1.21 8.88 -5.20
CA THR A 114 0.01 9.32 -5.91
C THR A 114 -0.19 9.13 -7.42
N PRO A 115 0.71 9.63 -8.28
CA PRO A 115 0.65 9.34 -9.71
C PRO A 115 0.63 7.84 -10.02
N GLU A 116 1.25 7.02 -9.16
CA GLU A 116 1.41 5.59 -9.40
C GLU A 116 0.49 4.71 -8.53
N HIS A 117 0.09 5.18 -7.35
CA HIS A 117 -0.51 4.32 -6.33
C HIS A 117 -1.75 4.94 -5.69
N ARG A 118 -2.77 4.11 -5.50
CA ARG A 118 -3.79 4.33 -4.46
C ARG A 118 -3.31 3.61 -3.20
N ILE A 119 -3.09 4.38 -2.13
CA ILE A 119 -2.52 3.88 -0.88
C ILE A 119 -3.56 4.02 0.22
N LYS A 120 -3.90 2.93 0.91
CA LYS A 120 -4.90 2.94 1.98
C LYS A 120 -4.25 3.12 3.35
N PHE A 121 -4.85 3.91 4.22
CA PHE A 121 -4.38 4.01 5.61
C PHE A 121 -4.92 2.85 6.44
N LYS A 122 -4.05 2.18 7.20
CA LYS A 122 -4.49 1.27 8.26
C LYS A 122 -4.92 2.06 9.50
N ASP A 123 -5.80 1.49 10.31
CA ASP A 123 -6.29 2.09 11.55
C ASP A 123 -5.14 2.52 12.48
N SER A 124 -4.08 1.70 12.57
CA SER A 124 -2.89 2.03 13.35
C SER A 124 -2.19 3.31 12.90
N ALA A 125 -2.19 3.60 11.60
CA ALA A 125 -1.65 4.82 11.03
C ALA A 125 -2.61 6.00 11.22
N LEU A 126 -3.92 5.78 11.07
CA LEU A 126 -4.95 6.79 11.33
C LEU A 126 -4.89 7.33 12.76
N LEU A 127 -4.72 6.44 13.75
CA LEU A 127 -4.57 6.83 15.15
C LEU A 127 -3.40 7.80 15.39
N LYS A 128 -2.32 7.70 14.61
CA LYS A 128 -1.14 8.58 14.75
C LYS A 128 -1.35 9.97 14.14
N ILE A 129 -2.30 10.11 13.22
CA ILE A 129 -2.63 11.37 12.56
C ILE A 129 -3.98 11.95 12.97
N SER A 130 -4.72 11.27 13.85
CA SER A 130 -6.05 11.69 14.32
C SER A 130 -6.07 13.09 14.93
N LYS A 131 -4.99 13.51 15.61
CA LYS A 131 -4.86 14.87 16.15
C LYS A 131 -4.86 15.98 15.10
N PHE A 132 -4.64 15.63 13.83
CA PHE A 132 -4.73 16.56 12.71
C PHE A 132 -6.09 16.49 12.01
N MET A 133 -6.94 15.54 12.36
CA MET A 133 -8.25 15.32 11.75
C MET A 133 -9.31 16.08 12.53
N GLU A 134 -10.09 16.87 11.82
CA GLU A 134 -11.29 17.51 12.35
C GLU A 134 -12.46 17.28 11.40
N GLU A 135 -13.67 17.32 11.94
CA GLU A 135 -14.89 17.36 11.15
C GLU A 135 -15.38 18.81 11.07
N SER A 136 -15.65 19.28 9.86
CA SER A 136 -16.20 20.61 9.61
C SER A 136 -17.25 20.52 8.52
N ASN A 137 -18.49 20.94 8.85
CA ASN A 137 -19.65 20.87 7.95
C ASN A 137 -19.88 19.47 7.34
N GLY A 138 -19.67 18.40 8.13
CA GLY A 138 -19.84 17.01 7.67
C GLY A 138 -18.70 16.50 6.76
N HIS A 139 -17.62 17.27 6.61
CA HIS A 139 -16.44 16.86 5.86
C HIS A 139 -15.24 16.65 6.78
N LEU A 140 -14.44 15.64 6.47
CA LEU A 140 -13.13 15.46 7.09
C LEU A 140 -12.18 16.56 6.61
N VAL A 141 -11.53 17.23 7.54
CA VAL A 141 -10.53 18.28 7.30
C VAL A 141 -9.25 17.94 8.05
N PHE A 142 -8.11 17.99 7.35
CA PHE A 142 -6.80 17.91 7.99
C PHE A 142 -6.27 19.31 8.30
N LYS A 143 -5.98 19.59 9.57
CA LYS A 143 -5.29 20.80 10.03
C LYS A 143 -3.81 20.54 10.20
N ILE A 144 -3.00 21.14 9.35
CA ILE A 144 -1.54 20.99 9.40
C ILE A 144 -0.91 22.37 9.36
N LYS A 145 -0.25 22.73 10.47
CA LYS A 145 0.26 24.09 10.70
C LYS A 145 -0.91 25.07 10.54
N ASP A 146 -0.74 26.13 9.74
CA ASP A 146 -1.76 27.16 9.53
C ASP A 146 -2.66 26.89 8.30
N LYS A 147 -2.69 25.64 7.81
CA LYS A 147 -3.46 25.26 6.62
C LYS A 147 -4.49 24.17 6.95
N ASN A 148 -5.65 24.31 6.31
CA ASN A 148 -6.75 23.36 6.35
C ASN A 148 -6.87 22.67 4.98
N TYR A 149 -6.99 21.35 4.99
CA TYR A 149 -7.15 20.54 3.79
C TYR A 149 -8.44 19.74 3.90
N GLN A 150 -9.47 20.14 3.16
CA GLN A 150 -10.69 19.37 3.07
C GLN A 150 -10.43 18.08 2.28
N VAL A 151 -10.87 16.95 2.84
CA VAL A 151 -10.73 15.64 2.21
C VAL A 151 -12.01 15.34 1.42
N PRO A 152 -11.93 15.19 0.09
CA PRO A 152 -13.09 14.84 -0.72
C PRO A 152 -13.52 13.39 -0.46
N CYS A 153 -14.84 13.16 -0.43
CA CYS A 153 -15.41 11.82 -0.56
C CYS A 153 -15.49 11.46 -2.05
N LYS A 154 -15.06 10.25 -2.40
CA LYS A 154 -15.17 9.71 -3.76
C LYS A 154 -16.01 8.46 -3.73
N ASP A 155 -17.18 8.54 -4.36
CA ASP A 155 -18.11 7.41 -4.42
C ASP A 155 -17.85 6.51 -5.65
N ASP A 156 -17.18 7.02 -6.68
CA ASP A 156 -16.95 6.32 -7.96
C ASP A 156 -15.47 6.42 -8.43
N LEU A 157 -14.69 5.36 -8.22
CA LEU A 157 -13.39 5.09 -8.88
C LEU A 157 -13.20 3.60 -9.12
#